data_AF-A0A384K4E4-F1
#
_entry.id   AF-A0A384K4E4-F1
#
_cell.length_a   1.000
_cell.length_b   1.000
_cell.length_c   1.000
_cell.angle_alpha   90.00
_cell.angle_beta   90.00
_cell.angle_gamma   90.00
#
_symmetry.space_group_name_H-M   'P 1'
#
loop_
_entity.id
_entity.type
_entity.pdbx_description
1 polymer ?
#
loop_
_entity_poly.entity_id
_entity_poly.type
_entity_poly.pdbx_seq_one_letter_code
_entity_poly.pdbx_strand_id
1 'polypeptide(L)'
;MMDGFHKFGPLAVQLSWFIPMINIIPTISRQIMNPGGNKFVEFKQELLTNVDKASRARAVSHQEEKNAKTLFDEINASKLPEIEKQRSRLLDEARNMAISGTETTSLDLSKNLSQKLTFHLLSNPNVLIRPRAELKTTLLDPSTEPILKDMEQLPYLSALIQEVLRIAMGTSNRQTRNAPDQIMKFDDGKKVWLIPAGTNVGMTAPLIHLKQKKKNSTTLSSAT
;
A
#
# COMPACT_ATOMS: atom_id res chain seq x y z
N MET A 1 9.34 26.28 8.41
CA MET A 1 9.80 24.90 8.19
C MET A 1 8.57 24.04 7.89
N MET A 2 8.14 23.99 6.63
CA MET A 2 6.85 23.40 6.26
C MET A 2 7.00 21.89 6.03
N ASP A 3 6.50 21.12 7.00
CA ASP A 3 6.21 19.68 6.88
C ASP A 3 5.15 19.45 5.79
N GLY A 4 5.55 18.73 4.76
CA GLY A 4 4.82 18.51 3.51
C GLY A 4 3.60 17.61 3.58
N PHE A 5 3.02 17.41 2.39
CA PHE A 5 1.94 16.52 1.91
C PHE A 5 1.01 15.85 2.94
N HIS A 6 1.53 15.15 3.95
CA HIS A 6 0.75 14.51 5.01
C HIS A 6 -0.11 15.46 5.86
N LYS A 7 0.30 16.73 6.05
CA LYS A 7 -0.54 17.71 6.79
C LYS A 7 -1.68 18.28 5.94
N PHE A 8 -1.50 18.36 4.62
CA PHE A 8 -2.50 18.87 3.68
C PHE A 8 -3.40 17.77 3.09
N GLY A 9 -2.95 16.52 3.11
CA GLY A 9 -3.71 15.36 2.61
C GLY A 9 -5.13 15.28 3.17
N PRO A 10 -5.34 15.40 4.49
CA PRO A 10 -6.69 15.40 5.06
C PRO A 10 -7.57 16.54 4.52
N LEU A 11 -7.02 17.74 4.34
CA LEU A 11 -7.75 18.89 3.78
C LEU A 11 -8.12 18.64 2.32
N ALA A 12 -7.19 18.12 1.52
CA ALA A 12 -7.45 17.77 0.12
C ALA A 12 -8.51 16.67 -0.04
N VAL A 13 -8.56 15.71 0.88
CA VAL A 13 -9.51 14.60 0.84
C VAL A 13 -10.89 15.00 1.39
N GLN A 14 -10.95 15.85 2.42
CA GLN A 14 -12.21 16.25 3.07
C GLN A 14 -12.89 17.45 2.39
N LEU A 15 -12.12 18.33 1.76
CA LEU A 15 -12.61 19.55 1.14
C LEU A 15 -12.39 19.47 -0.38
N SER A 16 -13.44 19.09 -1.11
CA SER A 16 -13.40 18.89 -2.57
C SER A 16 -12.96 20.14 -3.34
N TRP A 17 -13.11 21.32 -2.76
CA TRP A 17 -12.70 22.61 -3.31
C TRP A 17 -11.22 22.93 -3.08
N PHE A 18 -10.53 22.21 -2.19
CA PHE A 18 -9.16 22.54 -1.77
C PHE A 18 -8.13 22.34 -2.90
N ILE A 19 -8.24 21.25 -3.66
CA ILE A 19 -7.36 21.00 -4.82
C ILE A 19 -7.58 22.04 -5.93
N PRO A 20 -8.82 22.37 -6.36
CA PRO A 20 -9.08 23.49 -7.26
C PRO A 20 -8.48 24.82 -6.77
N MET A 21 -8.63 25.16 -5.49
CA MET A 21 -8.07 26.38 -4.89
C MET A 21 -6.54 26.42 -4.97
N ILE A 22 -5.85 25.33 -4.60
CA ILE A 22 -4.40 25.24 -4.75
C ILE A 22 -3.99 25.38 -6.22
N ASN A 23 -4.81 24.86 -7.14
CA ASN A 23 -4.56 24.93 -8.58
C ASN A 23 -4.68 26.34 -9.20
N ILE A 24 -5.21 27.31 -8.46
CA ILE A 24 -5.25 28.73 -8.88
C ILE A 24 -3.94 29.47 -8.54
N ILE A 25 -3.15 28.97 -7.59
CA ILE A 25 -1.93 29.64 -7.12
C ILE A 25 -0.82 29.52 -8.19
N PRO A 26 -0.10 30.60 -8.56
CA PRO A 26 1.02 30.53 -9.50
C PRO A 26 2.12 29.55 -9.08
N THR A 27 2.73 28.86 -10.04
CA THR A 27 3.70 27.77 -9.82
C THR A 27 4.92 28.20 -8.98
N ILE A 28 5.38 29.45 -9.16
CA ILE A 28 6.52 30.03 -8.44
C ILE A 28 6.20 30.15 -6.94
N SER A 29 4.99 30.61 -6.60
CA SER A 29 4.53 30.71 -5.22
C SER A 29 4.34 29.32 -4.58
N ARG A 30 3.91 28.31 -5.34
CA ARG A 30 3.81 26.92 -4.83
C ARG A 30 5.15 26.30 -4.49
N GLN A 31 6.19 26.58 -5.28
CA GLN A 31 7.55 26.10 -5.04
C GLN A 31 8.19 26.76 -3.81
N ILE A 32 7.88 28.03 -3.56
CA ILE A 32 8.34 28.76 -2.36
C ILE A 32 7.60 28.29 -1.10
N MET A 33 6.28 28.02 -1.21
CA MET A 33 5.47 27.55 -0.08
C MET A 33 5.79 26.11 0.35
N ASN A 34 6.26 25.25 -0.54
CA ASN A 34 6.53 23.86 -0.20
C ASN A 34 7.99 23.47 -0.54
N PRO A 35 8.95 23.68 0.39
CA PRO A 35 10.31 23.20 0.22
C PRO A 35 10.40 21.67 0.07
N GLY A 36 9.38 20.90 0.50
CA GLY A 36 9.26 19.47 0.22
C GLY A 36 8.78 19.15 -1.20
N GLY A 37 8.13 20.10 -1.88
CA GLY A 37 7.74 19.98 -3.29
C GLY A 37 8.96 19.93 -4.22
N ASN A 38 10.04 20.61 -3.85
CA ASN A 38 11.33 20.50 -4.56
C ASN A 38 11.87 19.08 -4.50
N LYS A 39 11.72 18.38 -3.36
CA LYS A 39 12.09 16.95 -3.25
C LYS A 39 11.23 16.04 -4.13
N PHE A 40 9.96 16.38 -4.35
CA PHE A 40 9.10 15.63 -5.29
C PHE A 40 9.50 15.87 -6.75
N VAL A 41 9.91 17.10 -7.08
CA VAL A 41 10.47 17.43 -8.40
C VAL A 41 11.81 16.72 -8.61
N GLU A 42 12.68 16.70 -7.60
CA GLU A 42 13.94 15.94 -7.60
C GLU A 42 13.68 14.45 -7.75
N PHE A 43 12.76 13.88 -6.98
CA PHE A 43 12.35 12.47 -7.10
C PHE A 43 11.81 12.15 -8.49
N LYS A 44 10.97 13.03 -9.06
CA LYS A 44 10.48 12.89 -10.44
C LYS A 44 11.63 12.91 -11.44
N GLN A 45 12.59 13.81 -11.27
CA GLN A 45 13.76 13.93 -12.15
C GLN A 45 14.70 12.72 -12.00
N GLU A 46 14.87 12.20 -10.79
CA GLU A 46 15.65 11.01 -10.48
C GLU A 46 15.01 9.76 -11.09
N LEU A 47 13.69 9.58 -10.93
CA LEU A 47 12.95 8.50 -11.58
C LEU A 47 13.07 8.56 -13.10
N LEU A 48 12.90 9.75 -13.71
CA LEU A 48 13.07 9.93 -15.15
C LEU A 48 14.50 9.61 -15.60
N THR A 49 15.50 10.04 -14.83
CA THR A 49 16.91 9.76 -15.10
C THR A 49 17.22 8.27 -14.99
N ASN A 50 16.66 7.58 -13.99
CA ASN A 50 16.85 6.15 -13.78
C ASN A 50 16.16 5.33 -14.88
N VAL A 51 14.96 5.72 -15.32
CA VAL A 51 14.30 5.08 -16.46
C VAL A 51 15.05 5.36 -17.77
N ASP A 52 15.55 6.59 -17.97
CA ASP A 52 16.35 6.91 -19.14
C ASP A 52 17.67 6.12 -19.16
N LYS A 53 18.35 5.99 -18.03
CA LYS A 53 19.56 5.16 -17.87
C LYS A 53 19.27 3.69 -18.13
N ALA A 54 18.18 3.15 -17.58
CA ALA A 54 17.76 1.77 -17.83
C ALA A 54 17.43 1.54 -19.32
N SER A 55 16.77 2.51 -19.97
CA SER A 55 16.46 2.43 -21.41
C SER A 55 17.70 2.55 -22.29
N ARG A 56 18.70 3.34 -21.90
CA ARG A 56 19.98 3.51 -22.62
C ARG A 56 20.94 2.34 -22.40
N ALA A 57 21.02 1.80 -21.18
CA ALA A 57 21.78 0.60 -20.90
C ALA A 57 21.31 -0.59 -21.75
N ARG A 58 19.99 -0.69 -21.99
CA ARG A 58 19.39 -1.67 -22.91
C ARG A 58 19.75 -1.44 -24.39
N ALA A 59 19.91 -0.19 -24.82
CA ALA A 59 20.35 0.11 -26.19
C ALA A 59 21.82 -0.28 -26.43
N VAL A 60 22.61 -0.41 -25.36
CA VAL A 60 24.04 -0.75 -25.41
C VAL A 60 24.30 -2.24 -25.11
N SER A 61 23.45 -2.90 -24.32
CA SER A 61 23.58 -4.32 -23.94
C SER A 61 22.62 -5.23 -24.70
N HIS A 62 22.96 -5.54 -25.95
CA HIS A 62 22.27 -6.61 -26.69
C HIS A 62 22.76 -8.02 -26.33
N GLN A 63 23.76 -8.14 -25.46
CA GLN A 63 24.43 -9.36 -25.00
C GLN A 63 25.04 -8.93 -23.64
N GLU A 64 24.77 -9.47 -22.45
CA GLU A 64 24.66 -10.83 -21.93
C GLU A 64 23.94 -10.79 -20.56
N GLU A 65 23.69 -11.98 -20.00
CA GLU A 65 23.16 -12.31 -18.66
C GLU A 65 21.64 -12.42 -18.50
N LYS A 66 21.21 -13.70 -18.53
CA LYS A 66 20.03 -14.19 -17.81
C LYS A 66 20.06 -13.63 -16.38
N ASN A 67 19.25 -12.64 -16.05
CA ASN A 67 18.42 -12.60 -14.83
C ASN A 67 17.71 -11.24 -14.65
N ALA A 68 16.45 -11.34 -14.19
CA ALA A 68 15.47 -10.29 -13.92
C ALA A 68 14.84 -9.62 -15.16
N LYS A 69 13.81 -10.27 -15.73
CA LYS A 69 12.78 -9.57 -16.50
C LYS A 69 12.14 -8.50 -15.61
N THR A 70 12.12 -7.26 -16.06
CA THR A 70 11.42 -6.17 -15.36
C THR A 70 9.94 -6.18 -15.73
N LEU A 71 9.10 -5.57 -14.90
CA LEU A 71 7.68 -5.37 -15.19
C LEU A 71 7.46 -4.69 -16.56
N PHE A 72 8.33 -3.73 -16.93
CA PHE A 72 8.25 -3.04 -18.21
C PHE A 72 8.59 -3.95 -19.41
N ASP A 73 9.44 -4.96 -19.22
CA ASP A 73 9.75 -5.93 -20.27
C ASP A 73 8.54 -6.81 -20.56
N GLU A 74 7.83 -7.21 -19.50
CA GLU A 74 6.61 -8.01 -19.61
C GLU A 74 5.45 -7.20 -20.23
N ILE A 75 5.31 -5.92 -19.84
CA ILE A 75 4.30 -5.03 -20.44
C ILE A 75 4.58 -4.81 -21.93
N ASN A 76 5.84 -4.60 -22.32
CA ASN A 76 6.20 -4.43 -23.73
C ASN A 76 5.96 -5.71 -24.55
N ALA A 77 6.25 -6.89 -23.98
CA ALA A 77 6.00 -8.20 -24.61
C ALA A 77 4.51 -8.61 -24.62
N SER A 78 3.65 -7.90 -23.90
CA SER A 78 2.23 -8.23 -23.77
C SER A 78 1.39 -7.90 -25.02
N LYS A 79 0.18 -8.44 -25.06
CA LYS A 79 -0.84 -8.18 -26.11
C LYS A 79 -1.61 -6.86 -25.89
N LEU A 80 -1.13 -5.98 -25.01
CA LEU A 80 -1.80 -4.71 -24.75
C LEU A 80 -1.77 -3.79 -25.98
N PRO A 81 -2.78 -2.91 -26.15
CA PRO A 81 -2.78 -1.92 -27.21
C PRO A 81 -1.53 -1.02 -27.16
N GLU A 82 -1.01 -0.60 -28.31
CA GLU A 82 0.19 0.26 -28.38
C GLU A 82 0.01 1.59 -27.65
N ILE A 83 -1.22 2.08 -27.53
CA ILE A 83 -1.53 3.28 -26.73
C ILE A 83 -1.29 3.09 -25.23
N GLU A 84 -1.31 1.87 -24.71
CA GLU A 84 -0.99 1.55 -23.31
C GLU A 84 0.50 1.34 -23.10
N LYS A 85 1.27 1.09 -24.17
CA LYS A 85 2.72 0.92 -24.15
C LYS A 85 3.50 2.22 -24.36
N GLN A 86 2.81 3.35 -24.53
CA GLN A 86 3.44 4.64 -24.72
C GLN A 86 4.38 4.97 -23.54
N ARG A 87 5.60 5.43 -23.85
CA ARG A 87 6.64 5.76 -22.87
C ARG A 87 6.14 6.69 -21.76
N SER A 88 5.37 7.72 -22.10
CA SER A 88 4.80 8.67 -21.14
C SER A 88 3.89 7.99 -20.12
N ARG A 89 3.02 7.09 -20.57
CA ARG A 89 2.12 6.34 -19.69
C ARG A 89 2.89 5.35 -18.82
N LEU A 90 3.84 4.61 -19.39
CA LEU A 90 4.68 3.67 -18.62
C LEU A 90 5.49 4.40 -17.53
N LEU A 91 5.96 5.62 -17.81
CA LEU A 91 6.64 6.47 -16.84
C LEU A 91 5.73 6.94 -15.71
N ASP A 92 4.48 7.30 -16.03
CA ASP A 92 3.51 7.69 -15.01
C ASP A 92 3.08 6.49 -14.16
N GLU A 93 2.91 5.31 -14.75
CA GLU A 93 2.66 4.08 -14.01
C GLU A 93 3.85 3.68 -13.13
N ALA A 94 5.08 3.79 -13.64
CA ALA A 94 6.30 3.56 -12.86
C ALA A 94 6.34 4.44 -11.62
N ARG A 95 6.01 5.73 -11.79
CA ARG A 95 5.94 6.69 -10.69
C ARG A 95 4.85 6.33 -9.70
N ASN A 96 3.64 6.02 -10.18
CA ASN A 96 2.52 5.65 -9.34
C ASN A 96 2.84 4.41 -8.50
N MET A 97 3.42 3.38 -9.11
CA MET A 97 3.85 2.17 -8.40
C MET A 97 4.94 2.45 -7.36
N ALA A 98 5.96 3.25 -7.70
CA ALA A 98 7.01 3.60 -6.76
C ALA A 98 6.47 4.36 -5.54
N ILE A 99 5.58 5.34 -5.76
CA ILE A 99 4.96 6.10 -4.67
C ILE A 99 4.05 5.20 -3.83
N SER A 100 3.14 4.47 -4.49
CA SER A 100 2.19 3.59 -3.81
C SER A 100 2.90 2.50 -3.00
N GLY A 101 3.93 1.87 -3.57
CA GLY A 101 4.73 0.84 -2.91
C GLY A 101 5.52 1.39 -1.73
N THR A 102 6.08 2.59 -1.84
CA THR A 102 6.85 3.21 -0.76
C THR A 102 5.95 3.61 0.41
N GLU A 103 4.83 4.31 0.14
CA GLU A 103 3.95 4.78 1.22
C GLU A 103 3.23 3.64 1.93
N THR A 104 2.80 2.61 1.21
CA THR A 104 2.11 1.47 1.84
C THR A 104 3.11 0.47 2.40
N THR A 105 4.01 -0.07 1.58
CA THR A 105 4.85 -1.20 1.98
C THR A 105 6.00 -0.75 2.87
N SER A 106 6.77 0.28 2.48
CA SER A 106 7.94 0.68 3.27
C SER A 106 7.55 1.33 4.59
N LEU A 107 6.54 2.21 4.60
CA LEU A 107 6.08 2.82 5.83
C LEU A 107 5.41 1.81 6.76
N ASP A 108 4.55 0.92 6.23
CA ASP A 108 3.92 -0.09 7.07
C ASP A 108 4.93 -1.11 7.56
N LEU A 109 5.89 -1.57 6.75
CA LEU A 109 6.89 -2.53 7.20
C LEU A 109 7.87 -1.91 8.22
N SER A 110 8.46 -0.75 7.89
CA SER A 110 9.53 -0.16 8.70
C SER A 110 9.03 0.57 9.94
N LYS A 111 7.90 1.29 9.89
CA LYS A 111 7.36 1.98 11.07
C LYS A 111 6.33 1.15 11.78
N ASN A 112 5.23 0.80 11.11
CA ASN A 112 4.09 0.23 11.83
C ASN A 112 4.31 -1.23 12.23
N LEU A 113 4.80 -2.06 11.31
CA LEU A 113 5.03 -3.49 11.52
C LEU A 113 6.18 -3.64 12.50
N SER A 114 7.36 -3.07 12.22
CA SER A 114 8.53 -3.24 13.08
C SER A 114 8.31 -2.69 14.50
N GLN A 115 7.68 -1.52 14.66
CA GLN A 115 7.41 -0.98 16.00
C GLN A 115 6.32 -1.76 16.74
N LYS A 116 5.18 -2.04 16.09
CA LYS A 116 4.06 -2.74 16.76
C LYS A 116 4.41 -4.21 17.02
N LEU A 117 5.05 -4.87 16.06
CA LEU A 117 5.53 -6.24 16.24
C LEU A 117 6.52 -6.28 17.41
N THR A 118 7.53 -5.42 17.42
CA THR A 118 8.51 -5.39 18.54
C THR A 118 7.82 -5.12 19.86
N PHE A 119 6.89 -4.17 19.92
CA PHE A 119 6.12 -3.88 21.13
C PHE A 119 5.31 -5.10 21.62
N HIS A 120 4.58 -5.76 20.74
CA HIS A 120 3.77 -6.93 21.09
C HIS A 120 4.63 -8.15 21.47
N LEU A 121 5.77 -8.34 20.81
CA LEU A 121 6.72 -9.41 21.14
C LEU A 121 7.43 -9.17 22.48
N LEU A 122 7.79 -7.93 22.79
CA LEU A 122 8.38 -7.58 24.10
C LEU A 122 7.36 -7.66 25.23
N SER A 123 6.09 -7.31 24.97
CA SER A 123 5.02 -7.38 25.95
C SER A 123 4.57 -8.82 26.26
N ASN A 124 4.76 -9.75 25.32
CA ASN A 124 4.44 -11.16 25.52
C ASN A 124 5.55 -12.07 24.96
N PRO A 125 6.62 -12.32 25.75
CA PRO A 125 7.79 -13.05 25.28
C PRO A 125 7.47 -14.51 24.90
N ASN A 126 6.36 -15.09 25.36
CA ASN A 126 5.94 -16.44 24.98
C ASN A 126 5.58 -16.52 23.49
N VAL A 127 5.14 -15.42 22.88
CA VAL A 127 4.79 -15.32 21.45
C VAL A 127 6.04 -15.45 20.56
N LEU A 128 7.24 -15.15 21.07
CA LEU A 128 8.52 -15.26 20.34
C LEU A 128 9.03 -16.70 20.19
N ILE A 129 8.58 -17.61 21.04
CA ILE A 129 9.11 -18.99 21.08
C ILE A 129 8.77 -19.74 19.79
N ARG A 130 7.50 -19.68 19.37
CA ARG A 130 7.00 -20.34 18.15
C ARG A 130 7.65 -19.86 16.84
N PRO A 131 7.69 -18.56 16.53
CA PRO A 131 8.25 -18.08 15.27
C PRO A 131 9.76 -18.32 15.19
N ARG A 132 10.49 -18.26 16.32
CA ARG A 132 11.91 -18.63 16.36
C ARG A 132 12.12 -20.12 16.11
N ALA A 133 11.25 -20.98 16.65
CA ALA A 133 11.31 -22.41 16.39
C ALA A 133 11.04 -22.70 14.91
N GLU A 134 9.98 -22.12 14.33
CA GLU A 134 9.66 -22.23 12.90
C GLU A 134 10.84 -21.77 12.02
N LEU A 135 11.37 -20.57 12.26
CA LEU A 135 12.49 -20.04 11.46
C LEU A 135 13.73 -20.93 11.55
N LYS A 136 14.04 -21.50 12.72
CA LYS A 136 15.19 -22.42 12.88
C LYS A 136 15.03 -23.73 12.09
N THR A 137 13.80 -24.16 11.82
CA THR A 137 13.58 -25.37 11.00
C THR A 137 13.81 -25.14 9.51
N THR A 138 13.68 -23.89 9.06
CA THR A 138 13.72 -23.52 7.63
C THR A 138 15.02 -22.82 7.24
N LEU A 139 15.55 -21.94 8.11
CA LEU A 139 16.86 -21.32 7.99
C LEU A 139 17.87 -22.12 8.81
N LEU A 140 18.38 -23.20 8.23
CA LEU A 140 19.41 -24.04 8.84
C LEU A 140 20.76 -23.32 8.90
N ASP A 141 21.05 -22.46 7.91
CA ASP A 141 22.24 -21.63 7.84
C ASP A 141 21.87 -20.13 7.80
N PRO A 142 22.25 -19.33 8.82
CA PRO A 142 22.05 -17.89 8.84
C PRO A 142 22.78 -17.12 7.72
N SER A 143 23.79 -17.73 7.09
CA SER A 143 24.56 -17.11 5.99
C SER A 143 23.95 -17.36 4.61
N THR A 144 22.94 -18.22 4.51
CA THR A 144 22.24 -18.51 3.26
C THR A 144 21.03 -17.60 3.10
N GLU A 145 20.85 -17.03 1.91
CA GLU A 145 19.68 -16.20 1.60
C GLU A 145 18.39 -17.05 1.65
N PRO A 146 17.36 -16.63 2.41
CA PRO A 146 16.12 -17.40 2.51
C PRO A 146 15.39 -17.47 1.17
N ILE A 147 14.98 -18.67 0.78
CA ILE A 147 14.12 -18.87 -0.37
C ILE A 147 12.70 -18.44 0.01
N LEU A 148 12.11 -17.52 -0.78
CA LEU A 148 10.77 -16.97 -0.53
C LEU A 148 9.71 -18.07 -0.32
N LYS A 149 9.73 -19.09 -1.18
CA LYS A 149 8.79 -20.23 -1.12
C LYS A 149 8.81 -20.95 0.23
N ASP A 150 9.97 -21.03 0.87
CA ASP A 150 10.13 -21.72 2.15
C ASP A 150 9.66 -20.84 3.31
N MET A 151 9.84 -19.52 3.20
CA MET A 151 9.32 -18.56 4.17
C MET A 151 7.78 -18.46 4.14
N GLU A 152 7.18 -18.50 2.95
CA GLU A 152 5.72 -18.46 2.78
C GLU A 152 5.00 -19.68 3.38
N GLN A 153 5.71 -20.80 3.55
CA GLN A 153 5.15 -22.02 4.14
C GLN A 153 5.08 -21.97 5.67
N LEU A 154 5.70 -20.98 6.33
CA LEU A 154 5.71 -20.87 7.78
C LEU A 154 4.36 -20.35 8.30
N PRO A 155 3.52 -21.19 8.92
CA PRO A 155 2.14 -20.84 9.22
C PRO A 155 2.04 -19.82 10.36
N TYR A 156 2.89 -19.93 11.39
CA TYR A 156 2.85 -18.97 12.50
C TYR A 156 3.47 -17.63 12.11
N LEU A 157 4.58 -17.63 11.34
CA LEU A 157 5.14 -16.40 10.80
C LEU A 157 4.11 -15.66 9.92
N SER A 158 3.43 -16.38 9.02
CA SER A 158 2.38 -15.82 8.17
C SER A 158 1.21 -15.27 8.98
N ALA A 159 0.73 -16.01 9.99
CA ALA A 159 -0.33 -15.55 10.88
C ALA A 159 0.07 -14.29 11.67
N LEU A 160 1.33 -14.22 12.11
CA LEU A 160 1.87 -13.07 12.81
C LEU A 160 1.98 -11.84 11.89
N ILE A 161 2.46 -12.00 10.65
CA ILE A 161 2.49 -10.91 9.67
C ILE A 161 1.07 -10.40 9.41
N GLN A 162 0.10 -11.30 9.21
CA GLN A 162 -1.30 -10.93 9.02
C GLN A 162 -1.89 -10.18 10.22
N GLU A 163 -1.60 -10.63 11.44
CA GLU A 163 -2.09 -9.99 12.65
C GLU A 163 -1.47 -8.61 12.84
N VAL A 164 -0.19 -8.45 12.54
CA VAL A 164 0.41 -7.12 12.59
C VAL A 164 -0.19 -6.24 11.50
N LEU A 165 -0.38 -6.71 10.27
CA LEU A 165 -1.06 -5.95 9.20
C LEU A 165 -2.51 -5.54 9.58
N ARG A 166 -3.22 -6.37 10.35
CA ARG A 166 -4.54 -6.05 10.90
C ARG A 166 -4.50 -4.82 11.81
N ILE A 167 -3.40 -4.63 12.55
CA ILE A 167 -3.23 -3.53 13.52
C ILE A 167 -2.46 -2.34 12.88
N ALA A 168 -1.52 -2.61 11.98
CA ALA A 168 -0.56 -1.72 11.36
C ALA A 168 -1.08 -1.18 10.01
N MET A 169 -2.29 -0.64 9.99
CA MET A 169 -2.94 -0.21 8.76
C MET A 169 -2.39 1.15 8.32
N GLY A 170 -1.70 1.21 7.18
CA GLY A 170 -1.09 2.45 6.65
C GLY A 170 -2.09 3.49 6.14
N THR A 171 -3.31 3.06 5.81
CA THR A 171 -4.40 3.97 5.41
C THR A 171 -5.58 3.88 6.37
N SER A 172 -5.86 5.00 7.04
CA SER A 172 -7.00 5.15 7.95
C SER A 172 -8.16 5.94 7.35
N ASN A 173 -7.99 6.44 6.12
CA ASN A 173 -9.04 7.17 5.42
C ASN A 173 -10.18 6.24 4.97
N ARG A 174 -11.32 6.87 4.65
CA ARG A 174 -12.46 6.15 4.09
C ARG A 174 -12.17 5.88 2.62
N GLN A 175 -12.07 4.60 2.26
CA GLN A 175 -11.96 4.16 0.87
C GLN A 175 -13.33 4.28 0.23
N THR A 176 -13.51 5.29 -0.62
CA THR A 176 -14.80 5.59 -1.26
C THR A 176 -14.97 4.84 -2.58
N ARG A 177 -16.23 4.56 -2.91
CA ARG A 177 -16.73 4.05 -4.18
C ARG A 177 -17.92 4.94 -4.57
N ASN A 178 -18.03 5.23 -5.85
CA ASN A 178 -19.12 6.00 -6.41
C ASN A 178 -19.65 5.26 -7.63
N ALA A 179 -20.96 5.02 -7.65
CA ALA A 179 -21.69 4.57 -8.83
C ALA A 179 -22.42 5.80 -9.41
N PRO A 180 -21.84 6.50 -10.39
CA PRO A 180 -22.34 7.80 -10.84
C PRO A 180 -23.70 7.70 -11.56
N ASP A 181 -23.98 6.55 -12.14
CA ASP A 181 -25.06 6.28 -13.08
C ASP A 181 -26.07 5.23 -12.57
N GLN A 182 -25.80 4.62 -11.42
CA GLN A 182 -26.55 3.46 -10.92
C GLN A 182 -26.98 3.64 -9.47
N ILE A 183 -28.18 3.18 -9.14
CA ILE A 183 -28.61 3.03 -7.74
C ILE A 183 -27.89 1.81 -7.15
N MET A 184 -27.15 2.01 -6.07
CA MET A 184 -26.52 0.91 -5.33
C MET A 184 -27.52 0.32 -4.35
N LYS A 185 -27.69 -1.01 -4.38
CA LYS A 185 -28.51 -1.75 -3.43
C LYS A 185 -27.61 -2.37 -2.36
N PHE A 186 -27.89 -2.08 -1.09
CA PHE A 186 -27.23 -2.70 0.05
C PHE A 186 -28.25 -3.39 0.93
N ASP A 187 -28.06 -4.68 1.20
CA ASP A 187 -28.93 -5.47 2.08
C ASP A 187 -28.17 -5.81 3.36
N ASP A 188 -28.68 -5.34 4.50
CA ASP A 188 -28.09 -5.61 5.81
C ASP A 188 -28.73 -6.83 6.52
N GLY A 189 -29.58 -7.57 5.82
CA GLY A 189 -30.34 -8.72 6.33
C GLY A 189 -31.60 -8.34 7.11
N LYS A 190 -31.83 -7.06 7.40
CA LYS A 190 -33.04 -6.53 8.04
C LYS A 190 -33.80 -5.56 7.14
N LYS A 191 -33.06 -4.82 6.32
CA LYS A 191 -33.57 -3.79 5.43
C LYS A 191 -32.71 -3.71 4.18
N VAL A 192 -33.39 -3.51 3.06
CA VAL A 192 -32.76 -3.14 1.80
C VAL A 192 -32.64 -1.61 1.75
N TRP A 193 -31.42 -1.13 1.59
CA TRP A 193 -31.06 0.26 1.39
C TRP A 193 -30.83 0.52 -0.09
N LEU A 194 -31.53 1.52 -0.64
CA LEU A 194 -31.31 2.02 -2.00
C LEU A 194 -30.54 3.32 -1.91
N ILE A 195 -29.30 3.30 -2.38
CA ILE A 195 -28.38 4.43 -2.34
C ILE A 195 -28.41 5.11 -3.72
N PRO A 196 -28.80 6.40 -3.80
CA PRO A 196 -28.92 7.10 -5.08
C PRO A 196 -27.62 7.14 -5.88
N ALA A 197 -27.76 7.20 -7.21
CA ALA A 197 -26.65 7.39 -8.13
C ALA A 197 -25.85 8.67 -7.77
N GLY A 198 -24.53 8.61 -7.93
CA GLY A 198 -23.61 9.70 -7.59
C GLY A 198 -23.22 9.79 -6.10
N THR A 199 -23.81 8.97 -5.23
CA THR A 199 -23.50 9.00 -3.79
C THR A 199 -22.18 8.29 -3.50
N ASN A 200 -21.25 9.00 -2.84
CA ASN A 200 -20.01 8.41 -2.34
C ASN A 200 -20.28 7.52 -1.13
N VAL A 201 -20.05 6.22 -1.27
CA VAL A 201 -20.11 5.23 -0.18
C VAL A 201 -18.69 4.81 0.13
N GLY A 202 -18.30 4.72 1.39
CA GLY A 202 -16.95 4.27 1.68
C GLY A 202 -16.78 3.61 3.03
N MET A 203 -15.69 2.86 3.11
CA MET A 203 -15.39 1.97 4.22
C MET A 203 -14.04 2.33 4.84
N THR A 204 -13.93 2.25 6.16
CA THR A 204 -12.69 2.52 6.88
C THR A 204 -12.19 1.21 7.45
N ALA A 205 -11.10 0.71 6.90
CA ALA A 205 -10.58 -0.61 7.22
C ALA A 205 -10.20 -0.78 8.71
N PRO A 206 -9.62 0.24 9.42
CA PRO A 206 -9.43 0.17 10.87
C PRO A 206 -10.70 -0.07 11.69
N LEU A 207 -11.84 0.52 11.28
CA LEU A 207 -13.10 0.34 11.99
C LEU A 207 -13.64 -1.08 11.88
N ILE A 208 -13.27 -1.81 10.84
CA ILE A 208 -13.71 -3.19 10.62
C ILE A 208 -12.78 -4.15 11.34
N HIS A 209 -11.47 -3.98 11.14
CA HIS A 209 -10.46 -4.88 11.68
C HIS A 209 -10.28 -4.80 13.20
N LEU A 210 -10.58 -3.64 13.80
CA LEU A 210 -10.47 -3.43 15.26
C LEU A 210 -11.81 -3.56 15.98
N LYS A 211 -12.92 -3.85 15.27
CA LYS A 211 -14.23 -4.04 15.89
C LYS A 211 -14.20 -5.30 16.75
N GLN A 212 -14.37 -5.14 18.07
CA GLN A 212 -14.55 -6.28 18.95
C GLN A 212 -15.85 -7.01 18.59
N LYS A 213 -15.75 -8.31 18.32
CA LYS A 213 -16.91 -9.17 18.16
C LYS A 213 -17.60 -9.23 19.53
N LYS A 214 -18.79 -8.64 19.67
CA LYS A 214 -19.63 -8.89 20.86
C LYS A 214 -19.84 -10.40 20.94
N LYS A 215 -19.28 -11.05 21.96
CA LYS A 215 -19.69 -12.42 22.32
C LYS A 215 -21.15 -12.31 22.73
N ASN A 216 -22.06 -12.86 21.93
CA ASN A 216 -23.44 -13.08 22.38
C ASN A 216 -23.37 -14.08 23.54
N SER A 217 -23.71 -13.66 24.75
CA SER A 217 -23.62 -14.45 25.98
C SER A 217 -24.78 -15.45 26.13
N THR A 218 -25.19 -16.15 25.07
CA THR A 218 -26.45 -16.93 25.08
C THR A 218 -26.30 -18.40 24.66
N THR A 219 -25.10 -18.98 24.69
CA THR A 219 -24.91 -20.43 24.40
C THR A 219 -24.15 -21.20 25.47
N LEU A 220 -24.19 -20.75 26.72
CA LEU A 220 -23.70 -21.51 27.88
C LEU A 220 -24.82 -21.68 28.92
N SER A 221 -25.93 -22.30 28.54
CA SER A 221 -26.92 -22.86 29.48
C SER A 221 -27.79 -23.89 28.75
N SER A 222 -27.23 -25.06 28.45
CA SER A 222 -27.97 -26.31 28.23
C SER A 222 -26.98 -27.44 27.90
N ALA A 223 -26.23 -27.87 28.91
CA ALA A 223 -25.55 -29.17 28.92
C ALA A 223 -25.19 -29.50 30.38
N THR A 224 -26.23 -29.87 31.13
CA THR A 224 -26.16 -30.74 32.31
C THR A 224 -27.26 -31.76 32.15
#